data_AF-A0A3N0E6U8-F1
#
_entry.id   AF-A0A3N0E6U8-F1
#
_cell.length_a   1.000
_cell.length_b   1.000
_cell.length_c   1.000
_cell.angle_alpha   90.00
_cell.angle_beta   90.00
_cell.angle_gamma   90.00
#
_symmetry.space_group_name_H-M   'P 1'
#
loop_
_entity.id
_entity.type
_entity.pdbx_description
1 polymer ?
#
loop_
_entity_poly.entity_id
_entity_poly.type
_entity_poly.pdbx_seq_one_letter_code
_entity_poly.pdbx_strand_id
1 'polypeptide(L)'
;MVYEGEPAVQRLRDLGLTIEDLTYALATGDREARRYRTDHDPPIMSGLARWAGTVRGLRDRLVPSGWHVKNSANLPVTLSPDEALGIVAVTGNENTGIRGPHSPCTQRPRGVVTLQAIERNRDQFEKQLGLPLEGLDVPLEDMTQDLGSFILWILLYHEHQDKIWAELSLPISIHEERHVGRWHERILLPTATPDG
;
A
#
# COMPACT_ATOMS: atom_id res chain seq x y z
N MET A 1 -12.39 9.53 0.15
CA MET A 1 -12.12 10.44 -0.99
C MET A 1 -11.33 9.71 -2.05
N VAL A 2 -11.54 10.01 -3.34
CA VAL A 2 -10.80 9.39 -4.46
C VAL A 2 -10.20 10.49 -5.33
N TYR A 3 -8.89 10.45 -5.54
CA TYR A 3 -8.13 11.38 -6.38
C TYR A 3 -7.65 10.67 -7.65
N GLU A 4 -7.76 11.35 -8.79
CA GLU A 4 -7.25 10.90 -10.09
C GLU A 4 -6.81 12.12 -10.91
N GLY A 5 -5.95 11.94 -11.91
CA GLY A 5 -5.44 13.05 -12.74
C GLY A 5 -4.66 14.09 -11.94
N GLU A 6 -4.81 15.37 -12.28
CA GLU A 6 -4.13 16.48 -11.59
C GLU A 6 -4.35 16.51 -10.06
N PRO A 7 -5.57 16.31 -9.53
CA PRO A 7 -5.77 16.15 -8.09
C PRO A 7 -4.92 15.05 -7.43
N ALA A 8 -4.70 13.92 -8.11
CA ALA A 8 -3.84 12.85 -7.59
C ALA A 8 -2.38 13.28 -7.56
N VAL A 9 -1.90 13.97 -8.61
CA VAL A 9 -0.54 14.50 -8.66
C VAL A 9 -0.30 15.49 -7.52
N GLN A 10 -1.22 16.43 -7.30
CA GLN A 10 -1.09 17.40 -6.22
C GLN A 10 -1.09 16.69 -4.86
N ARG A 11 -1.99 15.74 -4.66
CA ARG A 11 -2.10 15.05 -3.39
C ARG A 11 -0.86 14.21 -3.05
N LEU A 12 -0.22 13.58 -4.04
CA LEU A 12 1.07 12.91 -3.82
C LEU A 12 2.17 13.89 -3.44
N ARG A 13 2.21 15.08 -4.05
CA ARG A 13 3.19 16.12 -3.68
C ARG A 13 3.04 16.55 -2.22
N ASP A 14 1.80 16.66 -1.74
CA ASP A 14 1.52 16.97 -0.33
C ASP A 14 2.06 15.88 0.63
N LEU A 15 2.21 14.64 0.14
CA LEU A 15 2.80 13.51 0.87
C LEU A 15 4.32 13.37 0.63
N GLY A 16 4.95 14.29 -0.10
CA GLY A 16 6.37 14.22 -0.44
C GLY A 16 6.70 13.14 -1.47
N LEU A 17 5.74 12.78 -2.32
CA LEU A 17 5.84 11.71 -3.33
C LEU A 17 5.54 12.25 -4.74
N THR A 18 5.97 11.51 -5.75
CA THR A 18 5.58 11.72 -7.14
C THR A 18 4.97 10.46 -7.76
N ILE A 19 4.25 10.62 -8.87
CA ILE A 19 3.80 9.48 -9.69
C ILE A 19 4.99 8.64 -10.15
N GLU A 20 6.12 9.28 -10.48
CA GLU A 20 7.33 8.60 -10.95
C GLU A 20 7.91 7.66 -9.88
N ASP A 21 7.91 8.07 -8.61
CA ASP A 21 8.45 7.23 -7.53
C ASP A 21 7.67 5.92 -7.40
N LEU A 22 6.34 6.02 -7.45
CA LEU A 22 5.45 4.87 -7.30
C LEU A 22 5.43 4.00 -8.55
N THR A 23 5.42 4.60 -9.75
CA THR A 23 5.46 3.85 -11.02
C THR A 23 6.81 3.17 -11.24
N TYR A 24 7.92 3.79 -10.85
CA TYR A 24 9.25 3.16 -10.85
C TYR A 24 9.30 1.92 -9.94
N ALA A 25 8.72 2.02 -8.75
CA ALA A 25 8.62 0.90 -7.82
C ALA A 25 7.85 -0.27 -8.45
N LEU A 26 6.68 0.00 -9.02
CA LEU A 26 5.83 -1.01 -9.68
C LEU A 26 6.52 -1.65 -10.89
N ALA A 27 7.17 -0.84 -11.74
CA ALA A 27 7.92 -1.34 -12.90
C ALA A 27 9.11 -2.22 -12.49
N THR A 28 9.78 -1.86 -11.38
CA THR A 28 10.86 -2.68 -10.81
C THR A 28 10.32 -4.02 -10.30
N GLY A 29 9.19 -4.00 -9.59
CA GLY A 29 8.48 -5.23 -9.22
C GLY A 29 8.14 -6.10 -10.42
N ASP A 30 7.57 -5.52 -11.48
CA ASP A 30 7.18 -6.30 -12.64
C ASP A 30 8.36 -6.95 -13.38
N ARG A 31 9.46 -6.20 -13.54
CA ARG A 31 10.70 -6.72 -14.13
C ARG A 31 11.27 -7.91 -13.36
N GLU A 32 11.16 -7.90 -12.03
CA GLU A 32 11.57 -9.04 -11.19
C GLU A 32 10.61 -10.22 -11.35
N ALA A 33 9.31 -9.98 -11.42
CA ALA A 33 8.28 -11.01 -11.61
C ALA A 33 8.44 -11.77 -12.93
N ARG A 34 8.80 -11.06 -14.00
CA ARG A 34 9.02 -11.63 -15.35
C ARG A 34 10.10 -12.70 -15.41
N ARG A 35 11.02 -12.72 -14.45
CA ARG A 35 12.07 -13.75 -14.35
C ARG A 35 11.52 -15.13 -13.98
N TYR A 36 10.30 -15.20 -13.46
CA TYR A 36 9.68 -16.41 -12.90
C TYR A 36 8.30 -16.70 -13.55
N ARG A 37 8.23 -16.65 -14.89
CA ARG A 37 7.00 -16.87 -15.68
C ARG A 37 7.03 -18.15 -16.52
N THR A 38 7.87 -19.11 -16.18
CA THR A 38 7.88 -20.42 -16.86
C THR A 38 7.03 -21.43 -16.09
N ASP A 39 6.55 -22.46 -16.79
CA ASP A 39 5.78 -23.55 -16.16
C ASP A 39 6.61 -24.38 -15.16
N HIS A 40 7.94 -24.20 -15.16
CA HIS A 40 8.85 -24.87 -14.25
C HIS A 40 9.03 -24.10 -12.93
N ASP A 41 8.65 -22.82 -12.90
CA ASP A 41 8.78 -22.00 -11.70
C ASP A 41 7.70 -22.37 -10.67
N PRO A 42 8.02 -22.38 -9.36
CA PRO A 42 7.00 -22.52 -8.34
C PRO A 42 5.94 -21.41 -8.46
N PRO A 43 4.63 -21.71 -8.33
CA PRO A 43 3.55 -20.74 -8.59
C PRO A 43 3.63 -19.43 -7.76
N ILE A 44 4.29 -19.46 -6.61
CA ILE A 44 4.45 -18.31 -5.73
C ILE A 44 5.58 -17.35 -6.17
N MET A 45 6.54 -17.81 -6.98
CA MET A 45 7.78 -17.08 -7.23
C MET A 45 7.57 -15.76 -7.95
N SER A 46 6.73 -15.72 -8.99
CA SER A 46 6.40 -14.48 -9.70
C SER A 46 5.82 -13.42 -8.76
N GLY A 47 4.84 -13.79 -7.93
CA GLY A 47 4.21 -12.87 -6.98
C GLY A 47 5.17 -12.40 -5.88
N LEU A 48 5.99 -13.31 -5.35
CA LEU A 48 6.99 -12.99 -4.34
C LEU A 48 8.08 -12.06 -4.89
N ALA A 49 8.57 -12.33 -6.09
CA ALA A 49 9.55 -11.50 -6.78
C ALA A 49 8.99 -10.12 -7.10
N ARG A 50 7.72 -10.04 -7.55
CA ARG A 50 7.04 -8.77 -7.76
C ARG A 50 7.02 -7.93 -6.49
N TRP A 51 6.52 -8.51 -5.39
CA TRP A 51 6.44 -7.82 -4.11
C TRP A 51 7.81 -7.34 -3.62
N ALA A 52 8.81 -8.21 -3.64
CA ALA A 52 10.17 -7.86 -3.22
C ALA A 52 10.79 -6.76 -4.10
N GLY A 53 10.56 -6.82 -5.42
CA GLY A 53 11.00 -5.80 -6.36
C GLY A 53 10.29 -4.46 -6.17
N THR A 54 8.98 -4.46 -5.91
CA THR A 54 8.22 -3.22 -5.62
C THR A 54 8.72 -2.55 -4.35
N VAL A 55 8.91 -3.31 -3.26
CA VAL A 55 9.46 -2.78 -2.00
C VAL A 55 10.85 -2.18 -2.22
N ARG A 56 11.72 -2.89 -2.98
CA ARG A 56 13.06 -2.40 -3.31
C ARG A 56 13.02 -1.13 -4.14
N GLY A 57 12.25 -1.10 -5.23
CA GLY A 57 12.17 0.06 -6.12
C GLY A 57 11.62 1.30 -5.42
N LEU A 58 10.68 1.13 -4.47
CA LEU A 58 10.21 2.22 -3.62
C LEU A 58 11.37 2.79 -2.78
N ARG A 59 12.17 1.94 -2.15
CA ARG A 59 13.31 2.35 -1.32
C ARG A 59 14.43 2.98 -2.14
N ASP A 60 14.73 2.44 -3.32
CA ASP A 60 15.74 2.99 -4.24
C ASP A 60 15.39 4.43 -4.65
N ARG A 61 14.10 4.77 -4.76
CA ARG A 61 13.62 6.13 -5.08
C ARG A 61 13.60 7.06 -3.88
N LEU A 62 13.09 6.57 -2.74
CA LEU A 62 12.75 7.43 -1.62
C LEU A 62 13.88 7.59 -0.59
N VAL A 63 14.73 6.58 -0.40
CA VAL A 63 15.85 6.68 0.56
C VAL A 63 16.82 7.82 0.21
N PRO A 64 17.19 8.05 -1.07
CA PRO A 64 18.03 9.19 -1.44
C PRO A 64 17.43 10.56 -1.09
N SER A 65 16.10 10.68 -0.97
CA SER A 65 15.41 11.91 -0.57
C SER A 65 15.14 11.99 0.94
N GLY A 66 15.78 11.12 1.74
CA GLY A 66 15.74 11.17 3.19
C GLY A 66 14.73 10.22 3.84
N TRP A 67 14.06 9.36 3.08
CA TRP A 67 13.18 8.35 3.67
C TRP A 67 13.97 7.22 4.36
N HIS A 68 13.33 6.54 5.31
CA HIS A 68 13.96 5.52 6.14
C HIS A 68 13.34 4.14 5.97
N VAL A 69 14.15 3.09 6.14
CA VAL A 69 13.70 1.70 6.07
C VAL A 69 13.43 1.17 7.47
N LYS A 70 12.22 0.68 7.72
CA LYS A 70 11.85 -0.01 8.96
C LYS A 70 11.29 -1.40 8.62
N ASN A 71 11.92 -2.46 9.15
CA ASN A 71 11.52 -3.86 8.92
C ASN A 71 11.05 -4.55 10.21
N SER A 72 10.53 -3.79 11.18
CA SER A 72 10.04 -4.36 12.44
C SER A 72 8.87 -5.33 12.18
N ALA A 73 8.87 -6.47 12.87
CA ALA A 73 7.75 -7.41 12.87
C ALA A 73 7.33 -7.94 11.48
N ASN A 74 8.30 -8.15 10.59
CA ASN A 74 8.07 -8.59 9.20
C ASN A 74 7.19 -7.65 8.37
N LEU A 75 7.09 -6.37 8.76
CA LEU A 75 6.44 -5.34 7.96
C LEU A 75 7.51 -4.44 7.32
N PRO A 76 7.81 -4.60 6.02
CA PRO A 76 8.81 -3.78 5.35
C PRO A 76 8.24 -2.40 5.00
N VAL A 77 8.21 -1.51 5.99
CA VAL A 77 7.75 -0.12 5.87
C VAL A 77 8.87 0.76 5.31
N THR A 78 8.47 1.76 4.51
CA THR A 78 9.33 2.89 4.12
C THR A 78 8.72 4.16 4.71
N LEU A 79 9.47 4.84 5.58
CA LEU A 79 9.01 5.99 6.38
C LEU A 79 9.46 7.30 5.77
N SER A 80 8.60 8.32 5.82
CA SER A 80 8.95 9.70 5.44
C SER A 80 10.09 10.25 6.31
N PRO A 81 10.79 11.32 5.87
CA PRO A 81 11.91 11.89 6.61
C PRO A 81 11.56 12.37 8.03
N ASP A 82 10.31 12.74 8.27
CA ASP A 82 9.76 13.13 9.58
C ASP A 82 9.15 11.96 10.36
N GLU A 83 9.22 10.75 9.81
CA GLU A 83 8.61 9.51 10.33
C GLU A 83 7.09 9.60 10.56
N ALA A 84 6.39 10.58 9.97
CA ALA A 84 4.95 10.76 10.14
C ALA A 84 4.12 9.86 9.20
N LEU A 85 4.69 9.43 8.08
CA LEU A 85 4.04 8.63 7.04
C LEU A 85 4.83 7.34 6.81
N GLY A 86 4.15 6.20 6.81
CA GLY A 86 4.74 4.90 6.44
C GLY A 86 4.05 4.28 5.24
N ILE A 87 4.81 3.76 4.27
CA ILE A 87 4.29 3.07 3.09
C ILE A 87 4.63 1.58 3.14
N VAL A 88 3.63 0.74 2.86
CA VAL A 88 3.81 -0.70 2.56
C VAL A 88 3.23 -1.05 1.20
N ALA A 89 3.89 -1.97 0.48
CA ALA A 89 3.40 -2.47 -0.80
C ALA A 89 2.60 -3.77 -0.61
N VAL A 90 1.39 -3.85 -1.18
CA VAL A 90 0.48 -4.98 -1.01
C VAL A 90 -0.28 -5.28 -2.32
N THR A 91 -0.56 -6.55 -2.58
CA THR A 91 -1.44 -6.94 -3.70
C THR A 91 -2.91 -6.70 -3.37
N GLY A 92 -3.65 -6.13 -4.32
CA GLY A 92 -5.08 -5.92 -4.24
C GLY A 92 -5.88 -6.83 -5.17
N ASN A 93 -7.20 -6.68 -5.13
CA ASN A 93 -8.16 -7.34 -6.02
C ASN A 93 -8.40 -6.53 -7.31
N GLU A 94 -9.29 -7.01 -8.15
CA GLU A 94 -9.66 -6.45 -9.45
C GLU A 94 -10.21 -5.01 -9.41
N ASN A 95 -10.58 -4.50 -8.23
CA ASN A 95 -11.09 -3.13 -8.05
C ASN A 95 -9.96 -2.12 -7.74
N THR A 96 -8.72 -2.58 -7.61
CA THR A 96 -7.54 -1.75 -7.31
C THR A 96 -7.24 -0.80 -8.46
N GLY A 97 -6.97 0.48 -8.16
CA GLY A 97 -6.64 1.48 -9.17
C GLY A 97 -7.83 1.92 -10.03
N ILE A 98 -9.05 1.47 -9.71
CA ILE A 98 -10.26 1.76 -10.48
C ILE A 98 -11.20 2.64 -9.65
N ARG A 99 -11.65 3.75 -10.26
CA ARG A 99 -12.80 4.52 -9.78
C ARG A 99 -14.08 3.81 -10.19
N GLY A 100 -14.56 2.91 -9.33
CA GLY A 100 -15.75 2.10 -9.58
C GLY A 100 -16.69 2.07 -8.37
N PRO A 101 -17.84 1.39 -8.51
CA PRO A 101 -18.83 1.23 -7.44
C PRO A 101 -18.32 0.34 -6.29
N HIS A 102 -17.28 -0.46 -6.53
CA HIS A 102 -16.70 -1.37 -5.55
C HIS A 102 -15.36 -0.84 -5.03
N SER A 103 -15.16 -0.96 -3.72
CA SER A 103 -13.88 -0.65 -3.08
C SER A 103 -12.87 -1.77 -3.32
N PRO A 104 -11.58 -1.43 -3.48
CA PRO A 104 -10.54 -2.43 -3.55
C PRO A 104 -10.33 -3.10 -2.20
N CYS A 105 -9.83 -4.31 -2.27
CA CYS A 105 -9.54 -5.14 -1.12
C CYS A 105 -8.14 -5.74 -1.25
N THR A 106 -7.43 -5.86 -0.14
CA THR A 106 -6.17 -6.63 -0.12
C THR A 106 -6.44 -8.08 -0.52
N GLN A 107 -5.60 -8.68 -1.36
CA GLN A 107 -5.84 -10.03 -1.88
C GLN A 107 -5.69 -11.14 -0.83
N ARG A 108 -4.98 -10.84 0.27
CA ARG A 108 -4.66 -11.80 1.33
C ARG A 108 -4.91 -11.15 2.68
N PRO A 109 -5.26 -11.92 3.73
CA PRO A 109 -5.44 -11.40 5.07
C PRO A 109 -4.16 -10.72 5.55
N ARG A 110 -4.29 -9.65 6.33
CA ARG A 110 -3.16 -8.92 6.88
C ARG A 110 -2.80 -9.43 8.28
N GLY A 111 -1.51 -9.41 8.58
CA GLY A 111 -1.00 -9.78 9.90
C GLY A 111 -1.38 -8.73 10.95
N VAL A 112 -1.40 -9.15 12.23
CA VAL A 112 -1.80 -8.33 13.38
C VAL A 112 -1.11 -6.96 13.40
N VAL A 113 0.17 -6.92 13.03
CA VAL A 113 0.99 -5.70 12.92
C VAL A 113 0.37 -4.65 11.98
N THR A 114 -0.05 -5.07 10.78
CA THR A 114 -0.72 -4.17 9.83
C THR A 114 -2.08 -3.74 10.36
N LEU A 115 -2.82 -4.64 11.01
CA LEU A 115 -4.13 -4.33 11.57
C LEU A 115 -4.03 -3.27 12.68
N GLN A 116 -3.04 -3.38 13.57
CA GLN A 116 -2.75 -2.39 14.61
C GLN A 116 -2.41 -1.00 14.02
N ALA A 117 -1.66 -0.95 12.92
CA ALA A 117 -1.37 0.31 12.24
C ALA A 117 -2.63 0.95 11.62
N ILE A 118 -3.54 0.13 11.06
CA ILE A 118 -4.83 0.61 10.53
C ILE A 118 -5.73 1.13 11.65
N GLU A 119 -5.73 0.46 12.80
CA GLU A 119 -6.48 0.90 13.97
C GLU A 119 -5.97 2.27 14.46
N ARG A 120 -4.65 2.45 14.52
CA ARG A 120 -4.06 3.76 14.84
C ARG A 120 -4.45 4.85 13.84
N ASN A 121 -4.49 4.53 12.54
CA ASN A 121 -5.01 5.48 11.55
C ASN A 121 -6.44 5.91 11.93
N ARG A 122 -7.32 4.94 12.21
CA ARG A 122 -8.72 5.20 12.58
C ARG A 122 -8.81 6.10 13.81
N ASP A 123 -8.11 5.76 14.90
CA ASP A 123 -8.11 6.53 16.15
C ASP A 123 -7.65 7.98 15.96
N GLN A 124 -6.62 8.21 15.12
CA GLN A 124 -6.15 9.56 14.82
C GLN A 124 -7.21 10.35 14.03
N PHE A 125 -7.90 9.72 13.09
CA PHE A 125 -8.99 10.36 12.35
C PHE A 125 -10.23 10.64 13.19
N GLU A 126 -10.63 9.72 14.07
CA GLU A 126 -11.74 9.96 15.00
C GLU A 126 -11.48 11.16 15.89
N LYS A 127 -10.25 11.28 16.42
CA LYS A 127 -9.82 12.45 17.21
C LYS A 127 -9.86 13.75 16.41
N GLN A 128 -9.47 13.71 15.14
CA GLN A 128 -9.50 14.88 14.26
C GLN A 128 -10.93 15.29 13.87
N LEU A 129 -11.82 14.32 13.61
CA LEU A 129 -13.19 14.55 13.16
C LEU A 129 -14.19 14.78 14.31
N GLY A 130 -13.83 14.38 15.54
CA GLY A 130 -14.71 14.44 16.70
C GLY A 130 -15.91 13.48 16.62
N LEU A 131 -15.84 12.45 15.77
CA LEU A 131 -16.91 11.48 15.53
C LEU A 131 -16.31 10.06 15.41
N PRO A 132 -16.96 9.03 16.00
CA PRO A 132 -16.51 7.65 15.87
C PRO A 132 -16.69 7.15 14.44
N LEU A 133 -15.71 6.40 13.93
CA LEU A 133 -15.75 5.74 12.63
C LEU A 133 -16.15 4.29 12.83
N GLU A 134 -17.24 3.86 12.20
CA GLU A 134 -17.66 2.45 12.25
C GLU A 134 -16.58 1.53 11.63
N GLY A 135 -16.12 0.56 12.41
CA GLY A 135 -15.19 -0.51 12.03
C GLY A 135 -15.51 -1.80 12.79
N LEU A 136 -15.05 -2.94 12.28
CA LEU A 136 -15.14 -4.20 13.00
C LEU A 136 -14.10 -4.20 14.12
N ASP A 137 -14.55 -4.43 15.36
CA ASP A 137 -13.70 -4.74 16.52
C ASP A 137 -13.07 -6.12 16.32
N VAL A 138 -12.00 -6.20 15.52
CA VAL A 138 -11.13 -7.38 15.54
C VAL A 138 -10.33 -7.28 16.84
N PRO A 139 -10.45 -8.24 17.78
CA PRO A 139 -9.61 -8.24 18.97
C PRO A 139 -8.15 -8.38 18.52
N LEU A 140 -7.40 -7.29 18.55
CA LEU A 140 -5.97 -7.30 18.30
C LEU A 140 -5.33 -7.75 19.60
N GLU A 141 -4.71 -8.94 19.58
CA GLU A 141 -3.92 -9.43 20.69
C GLU A 141 -2.89 -8.34 21.11
N ASP A 142 -2.71 -8.17 22.42
CA ASP A 142 -1.77 -7.23 23.06
C ASP A 142 -0.32 -7.59 22.71
N MET A 143 0.07 -7.31 21.47
CA MET A 143 1.45 -7.37 21.03
C MET A 143 2.01 -5.96 21.08
N THR A 144 2.84 -5.71 22.09
CA THR A 144 3.53 -4.45 22.44
C THR A 144 4.57 -3.98 21.41
N GLN A 145 4.45 -4.40 20.15
CA GLN A 145 5.44 -4.07 19.13
C GLN A 145 5.28 -2.60 18.70
N ASP A 146 6.31 -1.82 19.03
CA ASP A 146 6.41 -0.42 18.66
C ASP A 146 6.65 -0.27 17.15
N LEU A 147 5.55 -0.15 16.41
CA LEU A 147 5.59 0.20 15.00
C LEU A 147 6.01 1.66 14.80
N GLY A 148 6.07 2.50 15.82
CA GLY A 148 6.18 3.94 15.70
C GLY A 148 4.81 4.62 15.54
N SER A 149 4.80 5.94 15.60
CA SER A 149 3.60 6.78 15.54
C SER A 149 3.40 7.40 14.14
N PHE A 150 3.38 6.57 13.10
CA PHE A 150 3.14 7.02 11.73
C PHE A 150 1.74 6.66 11.24
N ILE A 151 1.24 7.42 10.27
CA ILE A 151 0.06 7.06 9.48
C ILE A 151 0.47 6.06 8.39
N LEU A 152 -0.14 4.88 8.40
CA LEU A 152 0.16 3.83 7.43
C LEU A 152 -0.62 4.07 6.13
N TRP A 153 0.09 4.16 5.02
CA TRP A 153 -0.43 4.11 3.65
C TRP A 153 -0.06 2.79 2.97
N ILE A 154 -0.95 2.32 2.11
CA ILE A 154 -0.77 1.09 1.34
C ILE A 154 -0.63 1.45 -0.14
N LEU A 155 0.54 1.15 -0.72
CA LEU A 155 0.70 1.07 -2.17
C LEU A 155 0.07 -0.25 -2.62
N LEU A 156 -1.20 -0.18 -3.02
CA LEU A 156 -1.99 -1.32 -3.44
C LEU A 156 -1.85 -1.48 -4.95
N TYR A 157 -1.54 -2.69 -5.41
CA TYR A 157 -1.39 -2.97 -6.83
C TYR A 157 -2.02 -4.30 -7.25
N HIS A 158 -2.53 -4.34 -8.48
CA HIS A 158 -3.15 -5.49 -9.09
C HIS A 158 -2.66 -5.62 -10.54
N GLU A 159 -2.07 -6.76 -10.88
CA GLU A 159 -1.73 -7.08 -12.26
C GLU A 159 -2.95 -7.72 -12.94
N HIS A 160 -3.33 -7.20 -14.09
CA HIS A 160 -4.31 -7.83 -14.96
C HIS A 160 -4.02 -7.51 -16.43
N GLN A 161 -4.10 -8.52 -17.32
CA GLN A 161 -3.93 -8.37 -18.77
C GLN A 161 -2.67 -7.57 -19.17
N ASP A 162 -1.51 -7.96 -18.61
CA ASP A 162 -0.24 -7.26 -18.84
C ASP A 162 -0.28 -5.75 -18.53
N LYS A 163 -1.11 -5.35 -17.55
CA LYS A 163 -1.12 -4.00 -17.00
C LYS A 163 -1.07 -4.06 -15.49
N ILE A 164 -0.50 -3.03 -14.89
CA ILE A 164 -0.52 -2.85 -13.44
C ILE A 164 -1.46 -1.70 -13.12
N TRP A 165 -2.53 -2.04 -12.44
CA TRP A 165 -3.44 -1.08 -11.81
C TRP A 165 -2.98 -0.87 -10.38
N ALA A 166 -2.88 0.39 -9.97
CA ALA A 166 -2.35 0.70 -8.65
C ALA A 166 -2.95 1.98 -8.06
N GLU A 167 -2.89 2.05 -6.73
CA GLU A 167 -3.28 3.20 -5.95
C GLU A 167 -2.44 3.31 -4.68
N LEU A 168 -2.20 4.52 -4.21
CA LEU A 168 -1.73 4.77 -2.86
C LEU A 168 -2.95 5.12 -2.00
N SER A 169 -3.27 4.27 -1.04
CA SER A 169 -4.52 4.36 -0.30
C SER A 169 -4.31 4.34 1.20
N LEU A 170 -5.10 5.16 1.89
CA LEU A 170 -5.08 5.32 3.33
C LEU A 170 -6.18 4.45 3.97
N PRO A 171 -5.83 3.30 4.57
CA PRO A 171 -6.81 2.42 5.19
C PRO A 171 -7.32 2.99 6.51
N ILE A 172 -8.62 2.79 6.77
CA ILE A 172 -9.28 3.15 8.04
C ILE A 172 -10.13 2.04 8.64
N SER A 173 -10.33 0.93 7.93
CA SER A 173 -11.04 -0.22 8.49
C SER A 173 -10.65 -1.51 7.80
N ILE A 174 -10.77 -2.56 8.59
CA ILE A 174 -10.57 -3.95 8.23
C ILE A 174 -11.97 -4.58 8.07
N HIS A 175 -12.14 -5.40 7.03
CA HIS A 175 -13.30 -6.22 6.77
C HIS A 175 -13.19 -7.57 7.52
N GLU A 176 -14.27 -8.34 7.54
CA GLU A 176 -14.26 -9.75 7.98
C GLU A 176 -13.08 -10.51 7.34
N GLU A 177 -12.48 -11.41 8.12
CA GLU A 177 -11.29 -12.20 7.76
C GLU A 177 -9.94 -11.44 7.64
N ARG A 178 -9.82 -10.24 8.21
CA ARG A 178 -8.56 -9.45 8.25
C ARG A 178 -8.11 -8.90 6.90
N HIS A 179 -9.04 -8.69 5.98
CA HIS A 179 -8.77 -8.00 4.73
C HIS A 179 -9.01 -6.49 4.89
N VAL A 180 -8.23 -5.65 4.22
CA VAL A 180 -8.46 -4.20 4.23
C VAL A 180 -9.40 -3.84 3.09
N GLY A 181 -10.56 -3.26 3.39
CA GLY A 181 -11.60 -2.96 2.40
C GLY A 181 -12.22 -1.57 2.48
N ARG A 182 -11.88 -0.77 3.49
CA ARG A 182 -12.36 0.60 3.65
C ARG A 182 -11.21 1.60 3.72
N TRP A 183 -11.33 2.66 2.93
CA TRP A 183 -10.26 3.62 2.67
C TRP A 183 -10.76 5.04 2.92
N HIS A 184 -10.03 5.81 3.72
CA HIS A 184 -10.31 7.24 3.90
C HIS A 184 -9.97 8.01 2.62
N GLU A 185 -8.85 7.63 2.01
CA GLU A 185 -8.30 8.25 0.84
C GLU A 185 -7.78 7.20 -0.13
N ARG A 186 -8.03 7.41 -1.42
CA ARG A 186 -7.49 6.60 -2.52
C ARG A 186 -6.90 7.54 -3.56
N ILE A 187 -5.61 7.42 -3.83
CA ILE A 187 -4.92 8.18 -4.87
C ILE A 187 -4.62 7.22 -6.02
N LEU A 188 -5.41 7.30 -7.09
CA LEU A 188 -5.29 6.40 -8.23
C LEU A 188 -4.06 6.77 -9.07
N LEU A 189 -3.24 5.77 -9.40
CA LEU A 189 -2.08 5.96 -10.26
C LEU A 189 -2.46 5.72 -11.72
N PRO A 190 -1.81 6.40 -12.68
CA PRO A 190 -1.92 6.05 -14.09
C PRO A 190 -1.62 4.56 -14.30
N THR A 191 -2.40 3.92 -15.18
CA THR A 191 -2.09 2.55 -15.57
C THR A 191 -0.75 2.52 -16.29
N ALA A 192 0.18 1.73 -15.75
CA ALA A 192 1.47 1.52 -16.39
C ALA A 192 1.37 0.31 -17.32
N THR A 193 1.86 0.48 -18.55
CA THR A 193 2.32 -0.65 -19.36
C THR A 193 3.62 -1.16 -18.72
N PRO A 194 3.80 -2.47 -18.58
CA PRO A 194 5.01 -3.08 -18.07
C PRO A 194 6.31 -2.70 -18.77
N ASP A 195 6.21 -2.18 -19.99
CA ASP A 195 7.34 -1.89 -20.87
C ASP A 195 7.76 -0.40 -20.86
N GLY A 196 7.10 0.43 -20.04
CA GLY A 196 7.24 1.89 -20.11
C GLY A 196 6.33 2.52 -21.16
#